data_AF-A0A1C6JA17-F1
#
_entry.id   AF-A0A1C6JA17-F1
#
_cell.length_a   1.000
_cell.length_b   1.000
_cell.length_c   1.000
_cell.angle_alpha   90.00
_cell.angle_beta   90.00
_cell.angle_gamma   90.00
#
_symmetry.space_group_name_H-M   'P 1'
#
loop_
_entity.id
_entity.type
_entity.pdbx_description
1 polymer ?
#
loop_
_entity_poly.entity_id
_entity_poly.type
_entity_poly.pdbx_seq_one_letter_code
_entity_poly.pdbx_strand_id
1 'polypeptide(L)'
;MSLPKRDGVHDRYYLIHKPDTSPEVLAEADLCIQDVLNGTARENHSAYPTVVRNHNGTPFLPSQLLDRYLSKLPLKGFPYEEAVIFCDALRRLVGWQEIRYTLEKYIEKQVQERFFLVGERDDGFTVFPPCTVWPELRPEDVDEGLLRFACYVAVCHTVYGQSFESLTTEHILGLVSQLRPDMVKQLKTAGSGKLPKDIQQRKTEHFTASANDAFAAIRITAKDSTEECYAEILDYLCAVLEQEEFPRSYSVEFRGKEKIYLPIPGLPKKGINQLFACAVQHPDLHPAIERYARLAMREYEYYENFADEFCAMPGTFAVFALGLEGEQWAPLVAEYLDLCDDEHSSLQEKFLHALIQKFGFQAWTLGVLVRGALSMQWLKPAKEFRSLIANAESLDALLTVKRRFSAYLLPEEDKDPKFRAIAWQSLLWAIWGTASENGGSKVIKTAPKELKEKYQQVFA
;
A
#
# COMPACT_ATOMS: atom_id res chain seq x y z
N MET A 1 -17.39 44.70 2.10
CA MET A 1 -18.46 44.34 1.14
C MET A 1 -19.07 43.03 1.58
N SER A 2 -20.39 42.84 1.46
CA SER A 2 -21.02 41.56 1.82
C SER A 2 -20.89 40.61 0.64
N LEU A 3 -20.23 39.45 0.84
CA LEU A 3 -20.23 38.38 -0.15
C LEU A 3 -21.67 37.89 -0.39
N PRO A 4 -21.97 37.35 -1.59
CA PRO A 4 -23.25 36.69 -1.85
C PRO A 4 -23.44 35.46 -0.96
N LYS A 5 -24.66 34.92 -0.94
CA LYS A 5 -24.92 33.64 -0.27
C LYS A 5 -24.10 32.53 -0.94
N ARG A 6 -23.53 31.64 -0.15
CA ARG A 6 -22.85 30.42 -0.64
C ARG A 6 -23.82 29.56 -1.43
N ASP A 7 -23.32 28.95 -2.49
CA ASP A 7 -24.10 28.19 -3.47
C ASP A 7 -23.61 26.75 -3.64
N GLY A 8 -22.64 26.32 -2.82
CA GLY A 8 -22.23 24.93 -2.66
C GLY A 8 -23.21 24.12 -1.79
N VAL A 9 -22.99 22.81 -1.75
CA VAL A 9 -23.85 21.87 -1.00
C VAL A 9 -23.98 22.30 0.46
N HIS A 10 -25.22 22.38 0.96
CA HIS A 10 -25.55 22.84 2.31
C HIS A 10 -24.94 24.21 2.69
N ASP A 11 -24.81 25.13 1.72
CA ASP A 11 -24.22 26.47 1.91
C ASP A 11 -22.78 26.42 2.49
N ARG A 12 -22.02 25.35 2.21
CA ARG A 12 -20.70 25.11 2.82
C ARG A 12 -19.54 25.86 2.17
N TYR A 13 -19.63 26.17 0.88
CA TYR A 13 -18.56 26.76 0.08
C TYR A 13 -19.12 27.54 -1.11
N TYR A 14 -18.29 28.32 -1.77
CA TYR A 14 -18.62 29.02 -3.00
C TYR A 14 -18.19 28.24 -4.24
N LEU A 15 -19.08 28.15 -5.24
CA LEU A 15 -18.73 27.64 -6.57
C LEU A 15 -18.11 28.75 -7.41
N ILE A 16 -16.87 28.53 -7.84
CA ILE A 16 -16.08 29.50 -8.61
C ILE A 16 -15.83 29.09 -10.07
N HIS A 17 -16.51 28.04 -10.54
CA HIS A 17 -16.41 27.57 -11.93
C HIS A 17 -17.50 28.13 -12.84
N LYS A 18 -18.49 28.86 -12.27
CA LYS A 18 -19.61 29.38 -13.05
C LYS A 18 -19.21 30.68 -13.75
N PRO A 19 -19.65 30.91 -15.00
CA PRO A 19 -19.32 32.14 -15.73
C PRO A 19 -19.81 33.43 -15.04
N ASP A 20 -20.87 33.34 -14.23
CA ASP A 20 -21.53 34.44 -13.54
C ASP A 20 -21.11 34.59 -12.06
N THR A 21 -20.06 33.87 -11.61
CA THR A 21 -19.54 34.02 -10.24
C THR A 21 -19.09 35.48 -9.98
N SER A 22 -19.49 36.05 -8.84
CA SER A 22 -19.18 37.44 -8.47
C SER A 22 -17.66 37.70 -8.41
N PRO A 23 -17.18 38.85 -8.92
CA PRO A 23 -15.76 39.22 -8.86
C PRO A 23 -15.19 39.23 -7.44
N GLU A 24 -15.98 39.61 -6.43
CA GLU A 24 -15.59 39.61 -5.03
C GLU A 24 -15.33 38.19 -4.52
N VAL A 25 -16.15 37.22 -4.92
CA VAL A 25 -15.94 35.80 -4.57
C VAL A 25 -14.67 35.26 -5.26
N LEU A 26 -14.44 35.65 -6.51
CA LEU A 26 -13.22 35.26 -7.24
C LEU A 26 -11.96 35.88 -6.64
N ALA A 27 -12.03 37.11 -6.11
CA ALA A 27 -10.94 37.74 -5.39
C ALA A 27 -10.64 37.02 -4.07
N GLU A 28 -11.66 36.59 -3.34
CA GLU A 28 -11.49 35.76 -2.13
C GLU A 28 -10.88 34.38 -2.45
N ALA A 29 -11.20 33.79 -3.61
CA ALA A 29 -10.57 32.56 -4.07
C ALA A 29 -9.09 32.77 -4.41
N ASP A 30 -8.74 33.90 -5.04
CA ASP A 30 -7.35 34.26 -5.33
C ASP A 30 -6.56 34.54 -4.04
N LEU A 31 -7.18 35.18 -3.05
CA LEU A 31 -6.63 35.30 -1.70
C LEU A 31 -6.42 33.93 -1.04
N CYS A 32 -7.36 33.01 -1.21
CA CYS A 32 -7.24 31.65 -0.69
C CYS A 32 -6.05 30.91 -1.30
N ILE A 33 -5.82 31.03 -2.61
CA ILE A 33 -4.64 30.48 -3.29
C ILE A 33 -3.35 31.03 -2.68
N GLN A 34 -3.29 32.34 -2.42
CA GLN A 34 -2.13 32.94 -1.75
C GLN A 34 -1.95 32.44 -0.31
N ASP A 35 -3.04 32.27 0.42
CA ASP A 35 -3.00 31.73 1.78
C ASP A 35 -2.52 30.27 1.82
N VAL A 36 -2.85 29.47 0.81
CA VAL A 36 -2.30 28.11 0.66
C VAL A 36 -0.78 28.18 0.47
N LEU A 37 -0.29 29.04 -0.42
CA LEU A 37 1.15 29.24 -0.64
C LEU A 37 1.86 29.74 0.62
N ASN A 38 1.21 30.61 1.40
CA ASN A 38 1.76 31.19 2.62
C ASN A 38 1.61 30.27 3.85
N GLY A 39 0.91 29.12 3.74
CA GLY A 39 0.63 28.22 4.87
C GLY A 39 -0.37 28.79 5.89
N THR A 40 -1.12 29.83 5.54
CA THR A 40 -2.11 30.50 6.40
C THR A 40 -3.53 29.98 6.18
N ALA A 41 -3.78 29.28 5.06
CA ALA A 41 -5.06 28.62 4.79
C ALA A 41 -5.36 27.50 5.80
N ARG A 42 -6.64 27.17 5.95
CA ARG A 42 -7.11 26.12 6.86
C ARG A 42 -8.13 25.22 6.17
N GLU A 43 -7.91 23.92 6.25
CA GLU A 43 -8.81 22.88 5.82
C GLU A 43 -9.97 22.67 6.80
N ASN A 44 -11.06 22.06 6.33
CA ASN A 44 -12.14 21.58 7.17
C ASN A 44 -12.71 20.25 6.65
N HIS A 45 -12.36 19.18 7.36
CA HIS A 45 -12.83 17.81 7.11
C HIS A 45 -14.06 17.40 7.96
N SER A 46 -14.70 18.33 8.67
CA SER A 46 -15.80 18.01 9.61
C SER A 46 -17.04 17.40 8.94
N ALA A 47 -17.17 17.56 7.62
CA ALA A 47 -18.12 16.81 6.80
C ALA A 47 -17.73 16.96 5.32
N TYR A 48 -18.33 16.14 4.47
CA TYR A 48 -18.08 16.14 3.02
C TYR A 48 -18.87 17.25 2.27
N PRO A 49 -18.30 17.87 1.23
CA PRO A 49 -16.90 17.77 0.80
C PRO A 49 -15.95 18.56 1.72
N THR A 50 -14.67 18.17 1.72
CA THR A 50 -13.57 18.94 2.31
C THR A 50 -13.53 20.34 1.70
N VAL A 51 -13.29 21.36 2.51
CA VAL A 51 -13.16 22.75 2.05
C VAL A 51 -11.90 23.39 2.59
N VAL A 52 -11.34 24.34 1.84
CA VAL A 52 -10.23 25.20 2.25
C VAL A 52 -10.77 26.60 2.52
N ARG A 53 -10.35 27.20 3.63
CA ARG A 53 -10.68 28.56 4.03
C ARG A 53 -9.45 29.44 3.95
N ASN A 54 -9.64 30.63 3.39
CA ASN A 54 -8.67 31.70 3.52
C ASN A 54 -8.70 32.29 4.94
N HIS A 55 -7.81 33.24 5.23
CA HIS A 55 -7.71 33.90 6.54
C HIS A 55 -8.97 34.67 6.95
N ASN A 56 -9.82 35.07 6.00
CA ASN A 56 -11.13 35.67 6.24
C ASN A 56 -12.22 34.64 6.61
N GLY A 57 -11.90 33.34 6.52
CA GLY A 57 -12.84 32.25 6.76
C GLY A 57 -13.72 31.91 5.55
N THR A 58 -13.43 32.44 4.36
CA THR A 58 -14.18 32.20 3.12
C THR A 58 -13.84 30.81 2.56
N PRO A 59 -14.83 29.88 2.45
CA PRO A 59 -14.58 28.49 2.07
C PRO A 59 -14.73 28.21 0.57
N PHE A 60 -13.80 27.40 0.04
CA PHE A 60 -13.75 26.93 -1.35
C PHE A 60 -13.42 25.44 -1.44
N LEU A 61 -13.78 24.79 -2.56
CA LEU A 61 -13.31 23.43 -2.83
C LEU A 61 -11.83 23.44 -3.25
N PRO A 62 -11.01 22.49 -2.75
CA PRO A 62 -9.60 22.38 -3.15
C PRO A 62 -9.43 22.24 -4.67
N SER A 63 -10.24 21.38 -5.30
CA SER A 63 -10.24 21.16 -6.75
C SER A 63 -10.50 22.43 -7.57
N GLN A 64 -11.37 23.33 -7.07
CA GLN A 64 -11.66 24.58 -7.76
C GLN A 64 -10.54 25.61 -7.60
N LEU A 65 -9.89 25.66 -6.44
CA LEU A 65 -8.71 26.50 -6.24
C LEU A 65 -7.57 26.06 -7.16
N LEU A 66 -7.39 24.75 -7.31
CA LEU A 66 -6.39 24.17 -8.21
C LEU A 66 -6.66 24.49 -9.67
N ASP A 67 -7.88 24.23 -10.17
CA ASP A 67 -8.25 24.55 -11.56
C ASP A 67 -8.12 26.06 -11.85
N ARG A 68 -8.56 26.90 -10.91
CA ARG A 68 -8.41 28.37 -11.01
C ARG A 68 -6.95 28.81 -11.05
N TYR A 69 -6.08 28.18 -10.26
CA TYR A 69 -4.65 28.49 -10.29
C TYR A 69 -4.00 28.07 -11.62
N LEU A 70 -4.19 26.82 -12.03
CA LEU A 70 -3.56 26.27 -13.24
C LEU A 70 -4.06 26.91 -14.54
N SER A 71 -5.35 27.30 -14.60
CA SER A 71 -5.93 27.97 -15.78
C SER A 71 -5.36 29.38 -16.04
N LYS A 72 -4.71 29.99 -15.04
CA LYS A 72 -4.04 31.29 -15.17
C LYS A 72 -2.59 31.18 -15.65
N LEU A 73 -2.01 29.98 -15.65
CA LEU A 73 -0.62 29.77 -16.06
C LEU A 73 -0.49 29.76 -17.59
N PRO A 74 0.59 30.34 -18.15
CA PRO A 74 0.83 30.29 -19.58
C PRO A 74 1.22 28.87 -20.01
N LEU A 75 0.71 28.43 -21.16
CA LEU A 75 1.01 27.09 -21.71
C LEU A 75 2.30 27.05 -22.54
N LYS A 76 2.90 28.22 -22.79
CA LYS A 76 4.22 28.39 -23.39
C LYS A 76 5.11 29.10 -22.38
N GLY A 77 6.29 28.54 -22.10
CA GLY A 77 7.08 28.89 -20.93
C GLY A 77 6.37 28.52 -19.64
N PHE A 78 5.76 27.32 -19.57
CA PHE A 78 4.95 26.92 -18.42
C PHE A 78 5.79 26.92 -17.13
N PRO A 79 5.37 27.67 -16.09
CA PRO A 79 6.12 27.83 -14.84
C PRO A 79 5.90 26.61 -13.93
N TYR A 80 6.56 25.50 -14.27
CA TYR A 80 6.30 24.23 -13.59
C TYR A 80 6.77 24.23 -12.14
N GLU A 81 7.83 24.97 -11.79
CA GLU A 81 8.36 24.99 -10.42
C GLU A 81 7.37 25.65 -9.47
N GLU A 82 6.78 26.77 -9.88
CA GLU A 82 5.71 27.45 -9.15
C GLU A 82 4.45 26.59 -9.06
N ALA A 83 4.09 25.91 -10.15
CA ALA A 83 2.96 25.00 -10.15
C ALA A 83 3.13 23.83 -9.19
N VAL A 84 4.33 23.25 -9.14
CA VAL A 84 4.71 22.21 -8.18
C VAL A 84 4.59 22.72 -6.75
N ILE A 85 5.13 23.91 -6.44
CA ILE A 85 5.05 24.50 -5.09
C ILE A 85 3.60 24.63 -4.63
N PHE A 86 2.72 25.15 -5.49
CA PHE A 86 1.30 25.27 -5.16
C PHE A 86 0.63 23.91 -4.96
N CYS A 87 0.87 22.95 -5.86
CA CYS A 87 0.28 21.62 -5.76
C CYS A 87 0.75 20.88 -4.50
N ASP A 88 2.03 20.97 -4.14
CA ASP A 88 2.57 20.36 -2.92
C ASP A 88 2.01 21.04 -1.66
N ALA A 89 1.83 22.37 -1.66
CA ALA A 89 1.19 23.08 -0.55
C ALA A 89 -0.27 22.67 -0.36
N LEU A 90 -1.04 22.62 -1.46
CA LEU A 90 -2.44 22.21 -1.42
C LEU A 90 -2.59 20.73 -1.03
N ARG A 91 -1.76 19.84 -1.58
CA ARG A 91 -1.72 18.42 -1.21
C ARG A 91 -1.47 18.22 0.28
N ARG A 92 -0.49 18.92 0.86
CA ARG A 92 -0.20 18.82 2.29
C ARG A 92 -1.35 19.33 3.15
N LEU A 93 -2.11 20.30 2.65
CA LEU A 93 -3.26 20.88 3.36
C LEU A 93 -4.50 19.98 3.33
N VAL A 94 -4.81 19.35 2.18
CA VAL A 94 -6.10 18.65 2.00
C VAL A 94 -5.98 17.16 1.67
N GLY A 95 -4.77 16.66 1.44
CA GLY A 95 -4.50 15.31 0.99
C GLY A 95 -4.56 15.15 -0.54
N TRP A 96 -3.93 14.09 -1.05
CA TRP A 96 -3.85 13.78 -2.48
C TRP A 96 -5.21 13.52 -3.12
N GLN A 97 -6.09 12.81 -2.42
CA GLN A 97 -7.40 12.40 -2.95
C GLN A 97 -8.28 13.59 -3.34
N GLU A 98 -8.13 14.74 -2.69
CA GLU A 98 -8.92 15.95 -2.97
C GLU A 98 -8.49 16.68 -4.26
N ILE A 99 -7.30 16.38 -4.79
CA ILE A 99 -6.72 17.10 -5.95
C ILE A 99 -6.34 16.20 -7.13
N ARG A 100 -6.17 14.89 -6.91
CA ARG A 100 -5.66 13.95 -7.93
C ARG A 100 -6.43 14.00 -9.24
N TYR A 101 -7.77 14.01 -9.15
CA TYR A 101 -8.64 13.98 -10.32
C TYR A 101 -8.51 15.25 -11.16
N THR A 102 -8.42 16.40 -10.51
CA THR A 102 -8.25 17.68 -11.21
C THR A 102 -6.89 17.75 -11.92
N LEU A 103 -5.83 17.23 -11.30
CA LEU A 103 -4.51 17.15 -11.93
C LEU A 103 -4.52 16.18 -13.13
N GLU A 104 -5.11 15.00 -12.98
CA GLU A 104 -5.26 14.02 -14.06
C GLU A 104 -5.99 14.64 -15.26
N LYS A 105 -7.14 15.30 -15.03
CA LYS A 105 -7.91 15.99 -16.08
C LYS A 105 -7.17 17.16 -16.70
N TYR A 106 -6.33 17.85 -15.92
CA TYR A 106 -5.48 18.89 -16.46
C TYR A 106 -4.44 18.33 -17.44
N ILE A 107 -3.80 17.21 -17.11
CA ILE A 107 -2.85 16.53 -18.01
C ILE A 107 -3.55 15.97 -19.24
N GLU A 108 -4.72 15.34 -19.08
CA GLU A 108 -5.53 14.87 -20.20
C GLU A 108 -5.80 16.02 -21.19
N LYS A 109 -6.32 17.16 -20.70
CA LYS A 109 -6.65 18.31 -21.54
C LYS A 109 -5.43 19.00 -22.15
N GLN A 110 -4.37 19.21 -21.37
CA GLN A 110 -3.24 20.05 -21.80
C GLN A 110 -2.11 19.28 -22.48
N VAL A 111 -2.04 17.96 -22.30
CA VAL A 111 -1.00 17.11 -22.90
C VAL A 111 -1.62 16.13 -23.87
N GLN A 112 -2.55 15.29 -23.41
CA GLN A 112 -3.11 14.21 -24.24
C GLN A 112 -3.91 14.77 -25.43
N GLU A 113 -4.97 15.55 -25.17
CA GLU A 113 -5.86 16.07 -26.21
C GLU A 113 -5.16 17.04 -27.20
N ARG A 114 -4.07 17.68 -26.77
CA ARG A 114 -3.34 18.66 -27.58
C ARG A 114 -2.25 18.09 -28.47
N PHE A 115 -1.64 16.98 -28.06
CA PHE A 115 -0.46 16.43 -28.72
C PHE A 115 -0.69 15.03 -29.31
N PHE A 116 -1.82 14.38 -29.03
CA PHE A 116 -2.07 12.99 -29.41
C PHE A 116 -3.41 12.79 -30.11
N LEU A 117 -3.41 11.86 -31.07
CA LEU A 117 -4.60 11.24 -31.62
C LEU A 117 -4.99 10.15 -30.63
N VAL A 118 -6.17 10.31 -30.03
CA VAL A 118 -6.71 9.38 -29.04
C VAL A 118 -7.53 8.31 -29.77
N GLY A 119 -7.14 7.05 -29.64
CA GLY A 119 -7.85 5.91 -30.23
C GLY A 119 -9.04 5.45 -29.38
N GLU A 120 -9.80 4.49 -29.90
CA GLU A 120 -10.93 3.88 -29.22
C GLU A 120 -10.49 2.79 -28.22
N ARG A 121 -11.35 2.51 -27.24
CA ARG A 121 -11.16 1.46 -26.23
C ARG A 121 -12.01 0.25 -26.62
N ASP A 122 -11.45 -0.62 -27.44
CA ASP A 122 -12.24 -1.65 -28.13
C ASP A 122 -12.51 -2.92 -27.30
N ASP A 123 -11.84 -3.07 -26.15
CA ASP A 123 -11.80 -4.32 -25.38
C ASP A 123 -12.53 -4.28 -24.03
N GLY A 124 -12.99 -3.10 -23.58
CA GLY A 124 -13.66 -2.93 -22.29
C GLY A 124 -12.76 -3.14 -21.05
N PHE A 125 -11.49 -3.47 -21.23
CA PHE A 125 -10.51 -3.70 -20.16
C PHE A 125 -9.42 -2.61 -20.12
N THR A 126 -9.16 -1.98 -21.25
CA THR A 126 -8.17 -0.91 -21.38
C THR A 126 -8.57 0.32 -20.57
N VAL A 127 -7.77 0.63 -19.54
CA VAL A 127 -8.03 1.74 -18.60
C VAL A 127 -7.83 3.10 -19.26
N PHE A 128 -6.81 3.24 -20.12
CA PHE A 128 -6.49 4.46 -20.86
C PHE A 128 -6.44 4.20 -22.36
N PRO A 129 -7.01 5.09 -23.21
CA PRO A 129 -7.03 4.86 -24.64
C PRO A 129 -5.61 4.90 -25.23
N PRO A 130 -5.34 4.12 -26.29
CA PRO A 130 -4.07 4.24 -27.00
C PRO A 130 -3.91 5.66 -27.56
N CYS A 131 -2.71 6.23 -27.40
CA CYS A 131 -2.39 7.59 -27.82
C CYS A 131 -1.19 7.58 -28.76
N THR A 132 -1.35 8.18 -29.95
CA THR A 132 -0.26 8.36 -30.94
C THR A 132 -0.01 9.84 -31.15
N VAL A 133 1.26 10.27 -31.16
CA VAL A 133 1.60 11.69 -31.38
C VAL A 133 0.99 12.22 -32.67
N TRP A 134 0.45 13.44 -32.63
CA TRP A 134 -0.07 14.15 -33.80
C TRP A 134 0.99 14.24 -34.90
N PRO A 135 0.74 13.73 -36.13
CA PRO A 135 1.76 13.72 -37.19
C PRO A 135 2.30 15.10 -37.58
N GLU A 136 1.49 16.14 -37.39
CA GLU A 136 1.83 17.53 -37.74
C GLU A 136 2.43 18.32 -36.56
N LEU A 137 2.56 17.69 -35.38
CA LEU A 137 3.10 18.34 -34.19
C LEU A 137 4.58 18.64 -34.38
N ARG A 138 4.94 19.92 -34.30
CA ARG A 138 6.34 20.33 -34.36
C ARG A 138 6.96 20.24 -32.97
N PRO A 139 8.22 19.76 -32.84
CA PRO A 139 8.88 19.66 -31.54
C PRO A 139 8.92 20.97 -30.74
N GLU A 140 9.01 22.12 -31.41
CA GLU A 140 9.02 23.46 -30.79
C GLU A 140 7.67 23.93 -30.22
N ASP A 141 6.56 23.30 -30.61
CA ASP A 141 5.22 23.59 -30.09
C ASP A 141 4.94 22.83 -28.77
N VAL A 142 5.85 21.93 -28.40
CA VAL A 142 5.79 21.15 -27.16
C VAL A 142 6.55 21.87 -26.05
N ASP A 143 5.82 22.38 -25.07
CA ASP A 143 6.40 23.09 -23.93
C ASP A 143 7.05 22.13 -22.94
N GLU A 144 8.35 22.32 -22.67
CA GLU A 144 9.08 21.47 -21.72
C GLU A 144 8.63 21.63 -20.27
N GLY A 145 8.22 22.83 -19.87
CA GLY A 145 7.71 23.08 -18.52
C GLY A 145 6.44 22.28 -18.26
N LEU A 146 5.53 22.26 -19.23
CA LEU A 146 4.28 21.48 -19.16
C LEU A 146 4.56 19.97 -19.07
N LEU A 147 5.53 19.46 -19.83
CA LEU A 147 5.91 18.05 -19.74
C LEU A 147 6.59 17.70 -18.41
N ARG A 148 7.41 18.59 -17.85
CA ARG A 148 7.96 18.41 -16.49
C ARG A 148 6.86 18.42 -15.42
N PHE A 149 5.85 19.27 -15.58
CA PHE A 149 4.68 19.26 -14.71
C PHE A 149 3.88 17.95 -14.85
N ALA A 150 3.72 17.42 -16.08
CA ALA A 150 3.11 16.11 -16.29
C ALA A 150 3.89 14.99 -15.59
N CYS A 151 5.22 14.99 -15.70
CA CYS A 151 6.07 14.07 -14.95
C CYS A 151 5.87 14.20 -13.43
N TYR A 152 5.78 15.42 -12.90
CA TYR A 152 5.48 15.65 -11.48
C TYR A 152 4.13 15.03 -11.08
N VAL A 153 3.07 15.27 -11.85
CA VAL A 153 1.74 14.70 -11.58
C VAL A 153 1.80 13.17 -11.58
N ALA A 154 2.51 12.57 -12.55
CA ALA A 154 2.71 11.12 -12.60
C ALA A 154 3.42 10.60 -11.33
N VAL A 155 4.50 11.27 -10.91
CA VAL A 155 5.21 10.91 -9.67
C VAL A 155 4.29 11.02 -8.45
N CYS A 156 3.42 12.04 -8.39
CA CYS A 156 2.47 12.16 -7.27
C CYS A 156 1.45 11.01 -7.21
N HIS A 157 0.99 10.49 -8.36
CA HIS A 157 0.16 9.28 -8.38
C HIS A 157 0.90 8.07 -7.79
N THR A 158 2.20 7.93 -8.05
CA THR A 158 3.01 6.85 -7.47
C THR A 158 3.30 7.06 -5.97
N VAL A 159 3.65 8.28 -5.55
CA VAL A 159 4.09 8.54 -4.17
C VAL A 159 2.92 8.66 -3.20
N TYR A 160 1.82 9.27 -3.63
CA TYR A 160 0.69 9.62 -2.75
C TYR A 160 -0.63 8.95 -3.14
N GLY A 161 -0.68 8.31 -4.31
CA GLY A 161 -1.85 7.59 -4.79
C GLY A 161 -1.95 6.19 -4.19
N GLN A 162 -3.09 5.56 -4.44
CA GLN A 162 -3.30 4.14 -4.13
C GLN A 162 -2.55 3.24 -5.12
N SER A 163 -2.33 1.98 -4.76
CA SER A 163 -1.56 1.02 -5.56
C SER A 163 -1.99 0.92 -7.04
N PHE A 164 -3.30 1.00 -7.34
CA PHE A 164 -3.80 0.98 -8.73
C PHE A 164 -3.55 2.27 -9.52
N GLU A 165 -3.22 3.38 -8.85
CA GLU A 165 -2.91 4.65 -9.52
C GLU A 165 -1.59 4.60 -10.31
N SER A 166 -0.79 3.53 -10.11
CA SER A 166 0.37 3.18 -10.95
C SER A 166 0.04 3.16 -12.44
N LEU A 167 -1.16 2.70 -12.82
CA LEU A 167 -1.62 2.72 -14.23
C LEU A 167 -1.72 4.15 -14.78
N THR A 168 -2.10 5.12 -13.95
CA THR A 168 -2.15 6.54 -14.33
C THR A 168 -0.75 7.11 -14.50
N THR A 169 0.18 6.75 -13.60
CA THR A 169 1.60 7.08 -13.75
C THR A 169 2.15 6.56 -15.07
N GLU A 170 1.95 5.28 -15.36
CA GLU A 170 2.43 4.63 -16.58
C GLU A 170 1.87 5.31 -17.84
N HIS A 171 0.58 5.65 -17.84
CA HIS A 171 -0.06 6.37 -18.94
C HIS A 171 0.58 7.75 -19.16
N ILE A 172 0.66 8.59 -18.11
CA ILE A 172 1.22 9.94 -18.22
C ILE A 172 2.69 9.89 -18.65
N LEU A 173 3.51 9.04 -18.04
CA LEU A 173 4.91 8.88 -18.44
C LEU A 173 5.04 8.29 -19.85
N GLY A 174 4.09 7.45 -20.28
CA GLY A 174 3.98 6.96 -21.66
C GLY A 174 3.79 8.09 -22.66
N LEU A 175 2.87 9.03 -22.38
CA LEU A 175 2.69 10.24 -23.19
C LEU A 175 3.99 11.06 -23.24
N VAL A 176 4.58 11.37 -22.09
CA VAL A 176 5.83 12.17 -22.05
C VAL A 176 6.96 11.45 -22.79
N SER A 177 7.08 10.13 -22.67
CA SER A 177 8.13 9.35 -23.33
C SER A 177 8.04 9.39 -24.85
N GLN A 178 6.84 9.55 -25.43
CA GLN A 178 6.67 9.70 -26.88
C GLN A 178 7.15 11.08 -27.38
N LEU A 179 7.03 12.12 -26.55
CA LEU A 179 7.39 13.50 -26.91
C LEU A 179 8.83 13.88 -26.54
N ARG A 180 9.30 13.43 -25.37
CA ARG A 180 10.61 13.72 -24.77
C ARG A 180 11.12 12.50 -23.97
N PRO A 181 11.62 11.45 -24.64
CA PRO A 181 12.06 10.21 -23.98
C PRO A 181 13.17 10.42 -22.96
N ASP A 182 14.04 11.41 -23.15
CA ASP A 182 15.14 11.70 -22.22
C ASP A 182 14.65 12.15 -20.83
N MET A 183 13.50 12.81 -20.72
CA MET A 183 12.92 13.21 -19.43
C MET A 183 12.57 11.98 -18.59
N VAL A 184 11.87 11.01 -19.19
CA VAL A 184 11.49 9.77 -18.52
C VAL A 184 12.72 8.90 -18.22
N LYS A 185 13.72 8.91 -19.09
CA LYS A 185 15.00 8.21 -18.87
C LYS A 185 15.76 8.79 -17.67
N GLN A 186 15.75 10.11 -17.49
CA GLN A 186 16.33 10.76 -16.32
C GLN A 186 15.60 10.35 -15.04
N LEU A 187 14.25 10.36 -15.04
CA LEU A 187 13.46 9.87 -13.91
C LEU A 187 13.76 8.39 -13.57
N LYS A 188 13.90 7.52 -14.57
CA LYS A 188 14.27 6.10 -14.35
C LYS A 188 15.64 5.94 -13.67
N THR A 189 16.54 6.91 -13.87
CA THR A 189 17.91 6.87 -13.36
C THR A 189 18.06 7.57 -12.01
N ALA A 190 17.41 8.72 -11.83
CA ALA A 190 17.60 9.62 -10.69
C ALA A 190 16.33 9.77 -9.81
N GLY A 191 15.23 9.12 -10.14
CA GLY A 191 13.95 9.38 -9.46
C GLY A 191 13.50 10.83 -9.65
N SER A 192 12.68 11.33 -8.73
CA SER A 192 12.18 12.72 -8.81
C SER A 192 13.23 13.76 -8.40
N GLY A 193 14.32 13.33 -7.77
CA GLY A 193 15.33 14.20 -7.17
C GLY A 193 15.00 14.68 -5.75
N LYS A 194 13.86 14.27 -5.16
CA LYS A 194 13.49 14.60 -3.78
C LYS A 194 14.24 13.78 -2.73
N LEU A 195 14.67 12.56 -3.05
CA LEU A 195 15.42 11.71 -2.13
C LEU A 195 16.85 12.26 -1.87
N PRO A 196 17.37 12.18 -0.64
CA PRO A 196 18.78 12.45 -0.35
C PRO A 196 19.72 11.58 -1.20
N LYS A 197 20.90 12.10 -1.58
CA LYS A 197 21.83 11.40 -2.49
C LYS A 197 22.28 10.03 -1.96
N ASP A 198 22.50 9.91 -0.65
CA ASP A 198 22.95 8.68 0.01
C ASP A 198 21.82 7.64 0.19
N ILE A 199 20.55 8.07 0.05
CA ILE A 199 19.36 7.21 -0.01
C ILE A 199 19.10 6.79 -1.46
N GLN A 200 19.23 7.73 -2.40
CA GLN A 200 19.07 7.45 -3.82
C GLN A 200 20.09 6.41 -4.32
N GLN A 201 21.35 6.52 -3.89
CA GLN A 201 22.41 5.57 -4.21
C GLN A 201 23.32 5.35 -3.00
N ARG A 202 23.50 4.08 -2.62
CA ARG A 202 24.41 3.69 -1.53
C ARG A 202 25.36 2.60 -2.00
N LYS A 203 26.65 2.76 -1.67
CA LYS A 203 27.67 1.75 -1.95
C LYS A 203 28.59 1.65 -0.74
N THR A 204 28.63 0.46 -0.14
CA THR A 204 29.50 0.13 0.98
C THR A 204 30.47 -0.97 0.58
N GLU A 205 31.26 -1.50 1.52
CA GLU A 205 32.05 -2.71 1.29
C GLU A 205 31.14 -3.90 0.95
N HIS A 206 29.99 -4.00 1.61
CA HIS A 206 29.12 -5.16 1.62
C HIS A 206 28.01 -5.16 0.57
N PHE A 207 27.52 -4.00 0.11
CA PHE A 207 26.46 -3.95 -0.90
C PHE A 207 26.50 -2.70 -1.79
N THR A 208 25.68 -2.73 -2.83
CA THR A 208 25.27 -1.57 -3.61
C THR A 208 23.75 -1.51 -3.65
N ALA A 209 23.18 -0.32 -3.48
CA ALA A 209 21.75 -0.12 -3.60
C ALA A 209 21.40 1.19 -4.29
N SER A 210 20.17 1.23 -4.82
CA SER A 210 19.54 2.43 -5.34
C SER A 210 18.05 2.44 -5.01
N ALA A 211 17.52 3.60 -4.65
CA ALA A 211 16.09 3.85 -4.49
C ALA A 211 15.60 4.87 -5.53
N ASN A 212 14.44 4.61 -6.11
CA ASN A 212 13.78 5.47 -7.08
C ASN A 212 12.33 5.68 -6.65
N ASP A 213 12.03 6.88 -6.16
CA ASP A 213 10.70 7.28 -5.70
C ASP A 213 9.70 7.48 -6.85
N ALA A 214 10.17 7.92 -8.03
CA ALA A 214 9.31 8.12 -9.21
C ALA A 214 8.75 6.80 -9.78
N PHE A 215 9.43 5.68 -9.54
CA PHE A 215 9.05 4.35 -10.00
C PHE A 215 8.89 3.35 -8.84
N ALA A 216 8.77 3.85 -7.61
CA ALA A 216 8.62 3.05 -6.40
C ALA A 216 9.53 1.81 -6.36
N ALA A 217 10.82 1.97 -6.62
CA ALA A 217 11.72 0.84 -6.81
C ALA A 217 12.96 0.93 -5.92
N ILE A 218 13.23 -0.16 -5.20
CA ILE A 218 14.46 -0.38 -4.45
C ILE A 218 15.22 -1.53 -5.09
N ARG A 219 16.48 -1.28 -5.47
CA ARG A 219 17.39 -2.32 -5.99
C ARG A 219 18.56 -2.48 -5.05
N ILE A 220 18.86 -3.72 -4.68
CA ILE A 220 19.93 -4.06 -3.73
C ILE A 220 20.73 -5.24 -4.29
N THR A 221 22.04 -5.11 -4.33
CA THR A 221 22.96 -6.20 -4.67
C THR A 221 23.97 -6.36 -3.54
N ALA A 222 23.85 -7.47 -2.81
CA ALA A 222 24.79 -7.89 -1.78
C ALA A 222 26.06 -8.46 -2.43
N LYS A 223 27.23 -8.08 -1.91
CA LYS A 223 28.55 -8.52 -2.38
C LYS A 223 29.08 -9.72 -1.58
N ASP A 224 28.56 -9.92 -0.39
CA ASP A 224 28.81 -11.09 0.45
C ASP A 224 27.51 -11.52 1.17
N SER A 225 27.59 -12.44 2.12
CA SER A 225 26.46 -12.97 2.90
C SER A 225 26.76 -12.91 4.40
N THR A 226 27.54 -11.92 4.84
CA THR A 226 27.88 -11.74 6.26
C THR A 226 26.73 -11.10 7.02
N GLU A 227 26.76 -11.22 8.35
CA GLU A 227 25.80 -10.57 9.24
C GLU A 227 25.81 -9.05 9.04
N GLU A 228 27.01 -8.48 8.96
CA GLU A 228 27.23 -7.04 8.75
C GLU A 228 26.63 -6.57 7.42
N CYS A 229 26.73 -7.38 6.35
CA CYS A 229 26.09 -7.08 5.07
C CYS A 229 24.58 -6.95 5.20
N TYR A 230 23.93 -7.92 5.87
CA TYR A 230 22.48 -7.89 6.06
C TYR A 230 22.05 -6.78 7.02
N ALA A 231 22.84 -6.49 8.06
CA ALA A 231 22.61 -5.34 8.94
C ALA A 231 22.56 -4.02 8.16
N GLU A 232 23.59 -3.74 7.35
CA GLU A 232 23.63 -2.50 6.57
C GLU A 232 22.50 -2.40 5.53
N ILE A 233 22.08 -3.54 4.96
CA ILE A 233 20.95 -3.61 4.03
C ILE A 233 19.62 -3.30 4.74
N LEU A 234 19.39 -3.87 5.92
CA LEU A 234 18.18 -3.61 6.71
C LEU A 234 18.12 -2.15 7.15
N ASP A 235 19.24 -1.58 7.58
CA ASP A 235 19.34 -0.16 7.91
C ASP A 235 19.07 0.75 6.71
N TYR A 236 19.60 0.40 5.53
CA TYR A 236 19.30 1.11 4.29
C TYR A 236 17.81 1.04 3.94
N LEU A 237 17.20 -0.13 4.01
CA LEU A 237 15.77 -0.29 3.75
C LEU A 237 14.93 0.58 4.68
N CYS A 238 15.21 0.55 6.00
CA CYS A 238 14.50 1.39 6.95
C CYS A 238 14.69 2.89 6.64
N ALA A 239 15.92 3.32 6.33
CA ALA A 239 16.20 4.71 5.99
C ALA A 239 15.45 5.19 4.72
N VAL A 240 15.23 4.30 3.74
CA VAL A 240 14.39 4.57 2.56
C VAL A 240 12.93 4.74 2.97
N LEU A 241 12.38 3.83 3.79
CA LEU A 241 10.96 3.83 4.19
C LEU A 241 10.58 4.97 5.16
N GLU A 242 11.58 5.53 5.84
CA GLU A 242 11.45 6.72 6.69
C GLU A 242 11.34 8.03 5.88
N GLN A 243 11.65 8.03 4.57
CA GLN A 243 11.47 9.21 3.72
C GLN A 243 9.98 9.48 3.47
N GLU A 244 9.53 10.72 3.61
CA GLU A 244 8.14 11.12 3.32
C GLU A 244 7.83 10.95 1.83
N GLU A 245 8.84 11.17 0.99
CA GLU A 245 8.73 11.16 -0.47
C GLU A 245 8.86 9.76 -1.10
N PHE A 246 9.11 8.72 -0.30
CA PHE A 246 9.16 7.36 -0.84
C PHE A 246 7.76 6.70 -0.84
N PRO A 247 7.32 6.10 -1.96
CA PRO A 247 6.04 5.40 -2.07
C PRO A 247 5.82 4.29 -1.04
N ARG A 248 4.55 4.05 -0.67
CA ARG A 248 4.17 3.00 0.30
C ARG A 248 3.95 1.64 -0.36
N SER A 249 3.43 1.62 -1.58
CA SER A 249 3.54 0.48 -2.50
C SER A 249 4.84 0.62 -3.29
N TYR A 250 5.66 -0.43 -3.34
CA TYR A 250 6.97 -0.39 -4.00
C TYR A 250 7.50 -1.77 -4.37
N SER A 251 8.46 -1.83 -5.28
CA SER A 251 9.19 -3.04 -5.63
C SER A 251 10.53 -3.14 -4.87
N VAL A 252 10.90 -4.36 -4.46
CA VAL A 252 12.26 -4.65 -3.99
C VAL A 252 12.90 -5.73 -4.85
N GLU A 253 13.97 -5.35 -5.56
CA GLU A 253 14.84 -6.26 -6.29
C GLU A 253 16.11 -6.50 -5.49
N PHE A 254 16.18 -7.64 -4.80
CA PHE A 254 17.38 -8.06 -4.08
C PHE A 254 18.15 -9.15 -4.84
N ARG A 255 19.48 -9.03 -4.87
CA ARG A 255 20.41 -10.06 -5.37
C ARG A 255 21.50 -10.33 -4.35
N GLY A 256 21.41 -11.46 -3.65
CA GLY A 256 22.49 -11.99 -2.79
C GLY A 256 23.20 -13.21 -3.39
N LYS A 257 24.35 -13.57 -2.79
CA LYS A 257 25.15 -14.75 -3.19
C LYS A 257 24.43 -16.07 -2.91
N GLU A 258 23.89 -16.23 -1.71
CA GLU A 258 23.23 -17.46 -1.29
C GLU A 258 21.80 -17.57 -1.83
N LYS A 259 21.44 -18.70 -2.44
CA LYS A 259 20.09 -18.92 -2.98
C LYS A 259 19.20 -19.65 -1.98
N ILE A 260 19.19 -19.16 -0.74
CA ILE A 260 18.31 -19.62 0.33
C ILE A 260 17.01 -18.82 0.26
N TYR A 261 15.88 -19.49 0.53
CA TYR A 261 14.54 -18.91 0.55
C TYR A 261 13.81 -19.45 1.78
N LEU A 262 12.75 -18.77 2.21
CA LEU A 262 11.96 -19.20 3.36
C LEU A 262 11.41 -20.62 3.12
N PRO A 263 11.42 -21.50 4.14
CA PRO A 263 10.98 -22.89 4.02
C PRO A 263 9.44 -23.00 4.04
N ILE A 264 8.77 -22.17 3.23
CA ILE A 264 7.31 -22.09 3.12
C ILE A 264 6.93 -22.50 1.70
N PRO A 265 6.32 -23.69 1.50
CA PRO A 265 5.92 -24.17 0.20
C PRO A 265 4.98 -23.20 -0.53
N GLY A 266 5.23 -22.99 -1.83
CA GLY A 266 4.40 -22.14 -2.68
C GLY A 266 4.68 -20.63 -2.57
N LEU A 267 5.68 -20.20 -1.78
CA LEU A 267 6.17 -18.83 -1.88
C LEU A 267 6.99 -18.60 -3.16
N PRO A 268 6.92 -17.40 -3.76
CA PRO A 268 7.71 -17.05 -4.92
C PRO A 268 9.20 -16.95 -4.56
N LYS A 269 10.07 -17.51 -5.42
CA LYS A 269 11.54 -17.42 -5.28
C LYS A 269 12.07 -16.10 -5.81
N LYS A 270 11.66 -15.00 -5.19
CA LYS A 270 12.04 -13.61 -5.53
C LYS A 270 13.11 -13.09 -4.56
N GLY A 271 13.78 -12.01 -4.94
CA GLY A 271 14.87 -11.42 -4.16
C GLY A 271 14.49 -11.08 -2.73
N ILE A 272 13.30 -10.51 -2.50
CA ILE A 272 12.87 -10.14 -1.14
C ILE A 272 12.69 -11.36 -0.21
N ASN A 273 12.23 -12.49 -0.74
CA ASN A 273 12.17 -13.76 -0.02
C ASN A 273 13.59 -14.24 0.33
N GLN A 274 14.50 -14.18 -0.65
CA GLN A 274 15.92 -14.51 -0.45
C GLN A 274 16.54 -13.65 0.66
N LEU A 275 16.31 -12.33 0.64
CA LEU A 275 16.87 -11.40 1.61
C LEU A 275 16.52 -11.82 3.04
N PHE A 276 15.22 -11.95 3.34
CA PHE A 276 14.79 -12.26 4.70
C PHE A 276 15.09 -13.71 5.11
N ALA A 277 15.11 -14.65 4.17
CA ALA A 277 15.54 -16.02 4.46
C ALA A 277 17.03 -16.13 4.82
N CYS A 278 17.86 -15.24 4.29
CA CYS A 278 19.28 -15.18 4.67
C CYS A 278 19.46 -14.39 5.98
N ALA A 279 18.89 -13.18 6.06
CA ALA A 279 19.06 -12.30 7.22
C ALA A 279 18.56 -12.93 8.54
N VAL A 280 17.45 -13.68 8.51
CA VAL A 280 16.88 -14.27 9.74
C VAL A 280 17.75 -15.35 10.37
N GLN A 281 18.73 -15.91 9.63
CA GLN A 281 19.68 -16.88 10.17
C GLN A 281 20.64 -16.25 11.20
N HIS A 282 20.68 -14.91 11.29
CA HIS A 282 21.45 -14.14 12.26
C HIS A 282 20.51 -13.59 13.36
N PRO A 283 20.49 -14.20 14.56
CA PRO A 283 19.59 -13.78 15.65
C PRO A 283 19.73 -12.31 16.05
N ASP A 284 20.95 -11.76 15.98
CA ASP A 284 21.23 -10.37 16.34
C ASP A 284 20.60 -9.37 15.35
N LEU A 285 20.19 -9.82 14.16
CA LEU A 285 19.47 -9.01 13.18
C LEU A 285 17.94 -9.03 13.34
N HIS A 286 17.39 -9.91 14.19
CA HIS A 286 15.94 -10.03 14.33
C HIS A 286 15.25 -8.70 14.70
N PRO A 287 15.78 -7.86 15.62
CA PRO A 287 15.21 -6.54 15.90
C PRO A 287 15.21 -5.60 14.68
N ALA A 288 16.22 -5.68 13.81
CA ALA A 288 16.29 -4.88 12.59
C ALA A 288 15.27 -5.37 11.54
N ILE A 289 15.04 -6.68 11.45
CA ILE A 289 13.98 -7.26 10.60
C ILE A 289 12.60 -6.81 11.09
N GLU A 290 12.36 -6.81 12.41
CA GLU A 290 11.11 -6.31 12.98
C GLU A 290 10.91 -4.82 12.69
N ARG A 291 11.94 -3.99 12.88
CA ARG A 291 11.88 -2.56 12.55
C ARG A 291 11.50 -2.34 11.09
N TYR A 292 12.11 -3.08 10.16
CA TYR A 292 11.71 -3.03 8.76
C TYR A 292 10.24 -3.42 8.57
N ALA A 293 9.81 -4.54 9.15
CA ALA A 293 8.44 -5.01 9.00
C ALA A 293 7.43 -3.95 9.47
N ARG A 294 7.66 -3.34 10.64
CA ARG A 294 6.78 -2.31 11.20
C ARG A 294 6.75 -1.01 10.38
N LEU A 295 7.86 -0.64 9.73
CA LEU A 295 7.90 0.50 8.81
C LEU A 295 7.20 0.20 7.47
N ALA A 296 7.25 -1.04 7.02
CA ALA A 296 6.76 -1.46 5.72
C ALA A 296 5.26 -1.77 5.73
N MET A 297 4.76 -2.47 6.76
CA MET A 297 3.39 -2.96 6.80
C MET A 297 2.39 -1.81 6.84
N ARG A 298 1.47 -1.81 5.87
CA ARG A 298 0.39 -0.84 5.79
C ARG A 298 -0.76 -1.43 5.00
N GLU A 299 -1.96 -1.33 5.56
CA GLU A 299 -3.18 -1.82 4.91
C GLU A 299 -3.34 -1.20 3.51
N TYR A 300 -3.78 -2.01 2.54
CA TYR A 300 -3.99 -1.65 1.13
C TYR A 300 -2.73 -1.27 0.31
N GLU A 301 -1.52 -1.47 0.85
CA GLU A 301 -0.27 -1.26 0.14
C GLU A 301 0.39 -2.58 -0.26
N TYR A 302 1.00 -2.64 -1.45
CA TYR A 302 1.46 -3.88 -2.06
C TYR A 302 2.87 -3.77 -2.65
N TYR A 303 3.58 -4.89 -2.70
CA TYR A 303 4.80 -4.96 -3.48
C TYR A 303 4.48 -4.94 -4.99
N GLU A 304 4.96 -3.94 -5.72
CA GLU A 304 4.63 -3.76 -7.15
C GLU A 304 5.25 -4.80 -8.10
N ASN A 305 6.27 -5.54 -7.65
CA ASN A 305 6.91 -6.60 -8.45
C ASN A 305 6.29 -8.00 -8.24
N PHE A 306 5.12 -8.06 -7.61
CA PHE A 306 4.27 -9.22 -7.47
C PHE A 306 2.89 -8.92 -8.06
N ALA A 307 2.30 -9.93 -8.69
CA ALA A 307 0.98 -9.83 -9.29
C ALA A 307 0.18 -11.09 -8.96
N ASP A 308 -1.14 -11.01 -9.18
CA ASP A 308 -2.09 -12.10 -9.07
C ASP A 308 -1.99 -12.83 -7.71
N GLU A 309 -1.84 -14.16 -7.73
CA GLU A 309 -1.78 -15.02 -6.54
C GLU A 309 -0.59 -14.73 -5.62
N PHE A 310 0.41 -13.96 -6.07
CA PHE A 310 1.59 -13.63 -5.27
C PHE A 310 1.55 -12.23 -4.67
N CYS A 311 0.44 -11.51 -4.82
CA CYS A 311 0.24 -10.20 -4.22
C CYS A 311 0.49 -10.24 -2.70
N ALA A 312 1.34 -9.33 -2.23
CA ALA A 312 1.84 -9.33 -0.87
C ALA A 312 2.09 -7.91 -0.39
N MET A 313 1.69 -7.64 0.86
CA MET A 313 1.96 -6.38 1.52
C MET A 313 3.47 -6.22 1.78
N PRO A 314 4.04 -5.00 1.67
CA PRO A 314 5.38 -4.74 2.14
C PRO A 314 5.55 -5.19 3.61
N GLY A 315 6.65 -5.90 3.89
CA GLY A 315 6.88 -6.54 5.18
C GLY A 315 6.49 -8.02 5.28
N THR A 316 5.63 -8.57 4.41
CA THR A 316 5.18 -9.99 4.47
C THR A 316 6.32 -11.00 4.68
N PHE A 317 7.38 -10.92 3.87
CA PHE A 317 8.50 -11.86 3.97
C PHE A 317 9.35 -11.68 5.23
N ALA A 318 9.42 -10.47 5.79
CA ALA A 318 10.11 -10.21 7.06
C ALA A 318 9.34 -10.82 8.23
N VAL A 319 8.03 -10.62 8.26
CA VAL A 319 7.13 -11.22 9.25
C VAL A 319 7.15 -12.74 9.17
N PHE A 320 7.11 -13.31 7.97
CA PHE A 320 7.16 -14.76 7.81
C PHE A 320 8.48 -15.35 8.26
N ALA A 321 9.60 -14.66 8.01
CA ALA A 321 10.90 -15.07 8.50
C ALA A 321 10.92 -15.12 10.03
N LEU A 322 10.56 -14.01 10.70
CA LEU A 322 10.53 -13.94 12.17
C LEU A 322 9.49 -14.87 12.79
N GLY A 323 8.29 -14.97 12.20
CA GLY A 323 7.22 -15.84 12.70
C GLY A 323 7.62 -17.31 12.74
N LEU A 324 8.53 -17.75 11.85
CA LEU A 324 9.09 -19.08 11.90
C LEU A 324 10.18 -19.27 12.97
N GLU A 325 10.67 -18.22 13.63
CA GLU A 325 11.67 -18.32 14.70
C GLU A 325 11.06 -18.66 16.07
N GLY A 326 9.76 -18.40 16.28
CA GLY A 326 9.03 -18.90 17.44
C GLY A 326 8.04 -17.93 18.08
N GLU A 327 7.53 -18.31 19.26
CA GLU A 327 6.44 -17.65 19.98
C GLU A 327 6.66 -16.15 20.24
N GLN A 328 7.90 -15.73 20.46
CA GLN A 328 8.23 -14.32 20.74
C GLN A 328 7.80 -13.36 19.62
N TRP A 329 7.62 -13.86 18.40
CA TRP A 329 7.19 -13.08 17.23
C TRP A 329 5.69 -13.17 16.95
N ALA A 330 4.92 -13.93 17.75
CA ALA A 330 3.48 -14.05 17.59
C ALA A 330 2.74 -12.70 17.61
N PRO A 331 3.12 -11.69 18.41
CA PRO A 331 2.51 -10.36 18.34
C PRO A 331 2.69 -9.68 16.99
N LEU A 332 3.92 -9.68 16.44
CA LEU A 332 4.20 -9.10 15.11
C LEU A 332 3.40 -9.81 14.01
N VAL A 333 3.29 -11.13 14.08
CA VAL A 333 2.50 -11.93 13.13
C VAL A 333 1.01 -11.61 13.25
N ALA A 334 0.48 -11.45 14.47
CA ALA A 334 -0.91 -11.07 14.67
C ALA A 334 -1.21 -9.67 14.09
N GLU A 335 -0.36 -8.69 14.37
CA GLU A 335 -0.47 -7.34 13.79
C GLU A 335 -0.43 -7.36 12.25
N TYR A 336 0.43 -8.19 11.66
CA TYR A 336 0.49 -8.39 10.21
C TYR A 336 -0.83 -8.97 9.65
N LEU A 337 -1.39 -9.98 10.31
CA LEU A 337 -2.63 -10.62 9.87
C LEU A 337 -3.83 -9.68 9.99
N ASP A 338 -3.82 -8.77 10.97
CA ASP A 338 -4.85 -7.74 11.13
C ASP A 338 -4.84 -6.69 10.02
N LEU A 339 -3.69 -6.51 9.35
CA LEU A 339 -3.52 -5.61 8.20
C LEU A 339 -3.75 -6.32 6.84
N CYS A 340 -3.85 -7.65 6.83
CA CYS A 340 -4.07 -8.39 5.60
C CYS A 340 -5.52 -8.21 5.13
N ASP A 341 -5.66 -7.72 3.90
CA ASP A 341 -6.92 -7.66 3.20
C ASP A 341 -7.40 -9.07 2.78
N ASP A 342 -8.68 -9.37 3.00
CA ASP A 342 -9.29 -10.68 2.77
C ASP A 342 -9.50 -10.99 1.27
N GLU A 343 -9.43 -9.98 0.40
CA GLU A 343 -9.66 -10.09 -1.04
C GLU A 343 -8.36 -10.26 -1.86
N HIS A 344 -7.24 -9.68 -1.41
CA HIS A 344 -6.07 -9.48 -2.27
C HIS A 344 -4.81 -10.26 -1.87
N SER A 345 -4.60 -10.60 -0.59
CA SER A 345 -3.40 -11.36 -0.17
C SER A 345 -3.70 -12.82 0.12
N SER A 346 -2.91 -13.73 -0.46
CA SER A 346 -3.09 -15.19 -0.28
C SER A 346 -1.89 -15.89 0.37
N LEU A 347 -0.76 -15.19 0.54
CA LEU A 347 0.48 -15.83 0.99
C LEU A 347 0.45 -16.23 2.48
N GLN A 348 -0.38 -15.57 3.26
CA GLN A 348 -0.56 -15.83 4.68
C GLN A 348 -1.18 -17.22 4.94
N GLU A 349 -1.98 -17.78 4.02
CA GLU A 349 -2.40 -19.20 4.09
C GLU A 349 -1.17 -20.12 4.14
N LYS A 350 -0.24 -19.92 3.20
CA LYS A 350 0.95 -20.77 3.06
C LYS A 350 1.85 -20.67 4.30
N PHE A 351 2.00 -19.47 4.84
CA PHE A 351 2.72 -19.24 6.08
C PHE A 351 2.07 -19.95 7.26
N LEU A 352 0.75 -19.84 7.44
CA LEU A 352 0.03 -20.49 8.54
C LEU A 352 0.17 -22.02 8.48
N HIS A 353 0.14 -22.61 7.27
CA HIS A 353 0.41 -24.03 7.09
C HIS A 353 1.82 -24.42 7.54
N ALA A 354 2.83 -23.65 7.13
CA ALA A 354 4.22 -23.89 7.51
C ALA A 354 4.46 -23.69 9.02
N LEU A 355 3.83 -22.68 9.63
CA LEU A 355 3.91 -22.40 11.07
C LEU A 355 3.40 -23.57 11.89
N ILE A 356 2.19 -24.06 11.59
CA ILE A 356 1.59 -25.21 12.28
C ILE A 356 2.37 -26.50 11.98
N GLN A 357 2.92 -26.66 10.78
CA GLN A 357 3.77 -27.81 10.48
C GLN A 357 5.06 -27.80 11.32
N LYS A 358 5.65 -26.63 11.57
CA LYS A 358 6.89 -26.48 12.35
C LYS A 358 6.67 -26.66 13.85
N PHE A 359 5.62 -26.04 14.40
CA PHE A 359 5.42 -25.94 15.85
C PHE A 359 4.24 -26.76 16.38
N GLY A 360 3.40 -27.31 15.51
CA GLY A 360 2.16 -27.96 15.90
C GLY A 360 1.11 -26.99 16.43
N PHE A 361 0.10 -27.55 17.07
CA PHE A 361 -1.00 -26.80 17.68
C PHE A 361 -0.71 -26.54 19.16
N GLN A 362 -0.11 -25.38 19.42
CA GLN A 362 0.19 -24.85 20.74
C GLN A 362 -0.71 -23.64 21.01
N ALA A 363 -0.78 -23.19 22.26
CA ALA A 363 -1.66 -22.07 22.62
C ALA A 363 -1.36 -20.79 21.81
N TRP A 364 -0.09 -20.49 21.56
CA TRP A 364 0.32 -19.31 20.79
C TRP A 364 0.11 -19.49 19.28
N THR A 365 0.42 -20.67 18.70
CA THR A 365 0.17 -20.92 17.27
C THR A 365 -1.31 -20.95 16.94
N LEU A 366 -2.15 -21.44 17.86
CA LEU A 366 -3.59 -21.35 17.76
C LEU A 366 -4.08 -19.90 17.84
N GLY A 367 -3.46 -19.06 18.68
CA GLY A 367 -3.76 -17.63 18.70
C GLY A 367 -3.47 -16.94 17.37
N VAL A 368 -2.32 -17.25 16.76
CA VAL A 368 -1.97 -16.79 15.40
C VAL A 368 -2.97 -17.33 14.37
N LEU A 369 -3.37 -18.61 14.49
CA LEU A 369 -4.33 -19.22 13.57
C LEU A 369 -5.73 -18.60 13.69
N VAL A 370 -6.14 -18.11 14.88
CA VAL A 370 -7.38 -17.33 15.02
C VAL A 370 -7.32 -16.07 14.18
N ARG A 371 -6.26 -15.26 14.31
CA ARG A 371 -6.09 -14.06 13.47
C ARG A 371 -6.04 -14.42 11.99
N GLY A 372 -5.32 -15.49 11.64
CA GLY A 372 -5.18 -15.96 10.27
C GLY A 372 -6.48 -16.48 9.64
N ALA A 373 -7.36 -17.07 10.43
CA ALA A 373 -8.69 -17.49 9.97
C ALA A 373 -9.66 -16.31 9.80
N LEU A 374 -9.36 -15.15 10.40
CA LEU A 374 -10.13 -13.91 10.27
C LEU A 374 -9.55 -12.97 9.21
N SER A 375 -8.28 -13.13 8.86
CA SER A 375 -7.59 -12.33 7.84
C SER A 375 -7.89 -12.77 6.39
N MET A 376 -8.84 -13.68 6.18
CA MET A 376 -9.29 -14.14 4.86
C MET A 376 -10.64 -14.84 4.95
N GLN A 377 -11.42 -14.82 3.86
CA GLN A 377 -12.78 -15.38 3.86
C GLN A 377 -12.83 -16.89 4.10
N TRP A 378 -11.83 -17.65 3.63
CA TRP A 378 -11.80 -19.10 3.75
C TRP A 378 -10.37 -19.66 3.79
N LEU A 379 -9.76 -19.69 4.98
CA LEU A 379 -8.47 -20.37 5.16
C LEU A 379 -8.62 -21.86 4.85
N LYS A 380 -7.98 -22.31 3.77
CA LYS A 380 -8.03 -23.71 3.37
C LYS A 380 -7.26 -24.55 4.38
N PRO A 381 -7.83 -25.63 4.92
CA PRO A 381 -7.10 -26.51 5.84
C PRO A 381 -6.00 -27.27 5.11
N ALA A 382 -4.81 -27.31 5.69
CA ALA A 382 -3.76 -28.24 5.24
C ALA A 382 -4.18 -29.69 5.57
N LYS A 383 -3.79 -30.65 4.72
CA LYS A 383 -4.19 -32.06 4.87
C LYS A 383 -3.69 -32.65 6.20
N GLU A 384 -2.52 -32.19 6.62
CA GLU A 384 -1.76 -32.66 7.77
C GLU A 384 -2.34 -32.16 9.09
N PHE A 385 -3.11 -31.06 9.09
CA PHE A 385 -3.67 -30.46 10.32
C PHE A 385 -4.51 -31.44 11.11
N ARG A 386 -5.31 -32.27 10.42
CA ARG A 386 -6.14 -33.30 11.06
C ARG A 386 -5.33 -34.33 11.84
N SER A 387 -4.13 -34.65 11.36
CA SER A 387 -3.22 -35.57 12.04
C SER A 387 -2.47 -34.87 13.18
N LEU A 388 -2.04 -33.62 12.97
CA LEU A 388 -1.31 -32.83 13.96
C LEU A 388 -2.15 -32.44 15.19
N ILE A 389 -3.44 -32.15 15.00
CA ILE A 389 -4.36 -31.82 16.11
C ILE A 389 -4.81 -33.06 16.90
N ALA A 390 -4.63 -34.27 16.37
CA ALA A 390 -5.22 -35.51 16.90
C ALA A 390 -4.46 -36.10 18.11
N ASN A 391 -4.17 -35.27 19.11
CA ASN A 391 -3.57 -35.67 20.38
C ASN A 391 -4.16 -34.83 21.53
N ALA A 392 -3.95 -35.26 22.78
CA ALA A 392 -4.55 -34.61 23.95
C ALA A 392 -4.03 -33.18 24.18
N GLU A 393 -2.73 -32.96 24.00
CA GLU A 393 -2.07 -31.67 24.24
C GLU A 393 -2.61 -30.58 23.30
N SER A 394 -2.67 -30.87 22.00
CA SER A 394 -3.22 -29.96 20.99
C SER A 394 -4.69 -29.61 21.25
N LEU A 395 -5.50 -30.61 21.63
CA LEU A 395 -6.91 -30.39 21.96
C LEU A 395 -7.09 -29.58 23.24
N ASP A 396 -6.24 -29.79 24.25
CA ASP A 396 -6.24 -29.00 25.48
C ASP A 396 -5.82 -27.54 25.26
N ALA A 397 -4.85 -27.31 24.36
CA ALA A 397 -4.50 -25.97 23.90
C ALA A 397 -5.70 -25.30 23.22
N LEU A 398 -6.40 -25.99 22.32
CA LEU A 398 -7.60 -25.47 21.64
C LEU A 398 -8.75 -25.19 22.61
N LEU A 399 -8.99 -26.04 23.61
CA LEU A 399 -9.97 -25.77 24.67
C LEU A 399 -9.58 -24.58 25.56
N THR A 400 -8.29 -24.34 25.72
CA THR A 400 -7.79 -23.15 26.44
C THR A 400 -8.05 -21.88 25.64
N VAL A 401 -7.79 -21.90 24.33
CA VAL A 401 -8.16 -20.82 23.41
C VAL A 401 -9.66 -20.58 23.43
N LYS A 402 -10.48 -21.64 23.36
CA LYS A 402 -11.95 -21.55 23.43
C LYS A 402 -12.44 -20.81 24.68
N ARG A 403 -11.88 -21.16 25.86
CA ARG A 403 -12.26 -20.55 27.14
C ARG A 403 -11.90 -19.07 27.24
N ARG A 404 -10.90 -18.63 26.47
CA ARG A 404 -10.39 -17.25 26.44
C ARG A 404 -10.55 -16.61 25.08
N PHE A 405 -11.53 -17.04 24.28
CA PHE A 405 -11.58 -16.72 22.86
C PHE A 405 -11.63 -15.21 22.58
N SER A 406 -12.36 -14.46 23.42
CA SER A 406 -12.41 -13.00 23.38
C SER A 406 -11.05 -12.30 23.48
N ALA A 407 -10.03 -12.93 24.07
CA ALA A 407 -8.68 -12.37 24.16
C ALA A 407 -7.91 -12.43 22.83
N TYR A 408 -8.42 -13.16 21.83
CA TYR A 408 -7.82 -13.29 20.50
C TYR A 408 -8.57 -12.46 19.44
N LEU A 409 -9.62 -11.75 19.85
CA LEU A 409 -10.43 -10.89 18.99
C LEU A 409 -10.07 -9.42 19.26
N LEU A 410 -10.20 -8.59 18.22
CA LEU A 410 -10.13 -7.15 18.38
C LEU A 410 -11.32 -6.65 19.20
N PRO A 411 -11.19 -5.50 19.91
CA PRO A 411 -12.29 -4.95 20.70
C PRO A 411 -13.58 -4.74 19.91
N GLU A 412 -13.49 -4.43 18.62
CA GLU A 412 -14.65 -4.25 17.74
C GLU A 412 -15.29 -5.57 17.31
N GLU A 413 -14.47 -6.60 17.10
CA GLU A 413 -14.90 -7.96 16.77
C GLU A 413 -15.60 -8.66 17.95
N ASP A 414 -15.13 -8.43 19.18
CA ASP A 414 -15.67 -9.11 20.37
C ASP A 414 -17.04 -8.56 20.83
N LYS A 415 -17.46 -7.40 20.30
CA LYS A 415 -18.74 -6.75 20.65
C LYS A 415 -19.96 -7.55 20.25
N ASP A 416 -19.90 -8.28 19.13
CA ASP A 416 -21.02 -9.10 18.64
C ASP A 416 -20.82 -10.59 18.99
N PRO A 417 -21.65 -11.17 19.88
CA PRO A 417 -21.61 -12.60 20.16
C PRO A 417 -21.79 -13.48 18.92
N LYS A 418 -22.50 -13.00 17.88
CA LYS A 418 -22.65 -13.75 16.62
C LYS A 418 -21.34 -13.79 15.85
N PHE A 419 -20.63 -12.66 15.75
CA PHE A 419 -19.31 -12.61 15.14
C PHE A 419 -18.35 -13.55 15.87
N ARG A 420 -18.35 -13.54 17.20
CA ARG A 420 -17.53 -14.45 18.02
C ARG A 420 -17.80 -15.93 17.70
N ALA A 421 -19.06 -16.31 17.51
CA ALA A 421 -19.42 -17.67 17.11
C ALA A 421 -18.95 -18.00 15.69
N ILE A 422 -19.05 -17.06 14.75
CA ILE A 422 -18.55 -17.21 13.37
C ILE A 422 -17.03 -17.35 13.38
N ALA A 423 -16.31 -16.51 14.11
CA ALA A 423 -14.86 -16.57 14.26
C ALA A 423 -14.39 -17.93 14.82
N TRP A 424 -15.11 -18.46 15.82
CA TRP A 424 -14.84 -19.82 16.32
C TRP A 424 -15.06 -20.87 15.23
N GLN A 425 -16.14 -20.76 14.44
CA GLN A 425 -16.38 -21.66 13.31
C GLN A 425 -15.31 -21.56 12.23
N SER A 426 -14.83 -20.36 11.91
CA SER A 426 -13.72 -20.14 10.97
C SER A 426 -12.43 -20.81 11.44
N LEU A 427 -12.13 -20.76 12.74
CA LEU A 427 -10.99 -21.52 13.30
C LEU A 427 -11.18 -23.03 13.14
N LEU A 428 -12.37 -23.56 13.46
CA LEU A 428 -12.64 -25.00 13.29
C LEU A 428 -12.56 -25.42 11.81
N TRP A 429 -13.02 -24.56 10.90
CA TRP A 429 -12.88 -24.75 9.47
C TRP A 429 -11.42 -24.77 9.03
N ALA A 430 -10.59 -23.85 9.51
CA ALA A 430 -9.16 -23.82 9.21
C ALA A 430 -8.44 -25.12 9.61
N ILE A 431 -8.92 -25.82 10.64
CA ILE A 431 -8.32 -27.08 11.13
C ILE A 431 -8.90 -28.31 10.40
N TRP A 432 -10.22 -28.40 10.26
CA TRP A 432 -10.91 -29.61 9.81
C TRP A 432 -11.64 -29.48 8.46
N GLY A 433 -11.80 -28.27 7.92
CA GLY A 433 -12.60 -27.97 6.73
C GLY A 433 -14.04 -28.41 6.90
N THR A 434 -14.62 -28.99 5.84
CA THR A 434 -15.98 -29.55 5.84
C THR A 434 -16.23 -30.60 6.92
N ALA A 435 -15.19 -31.21 7.50
CA ALA A 435 -15.36 -32.14 8.62
C ALA A 435 -15.72 -31.44 9.95
N SER A 436 -15.54 -30.12 10.06
CA SER A 436 -15.96 -29.31 11.21
C SER A 436 -17.47 -29.03 11.23
N GLU A 437 -18.14 -29.14 10.08
CA GLU A 437 -19.58 -28.89 9.95
C GLU A 437 -20.41 -29.86 10.80
N ASN A 438 -21.69 -29.50 11.02
CA ASN A 438 -22.63 -30.30 11.82
C ASN A 438 -22.05 -30.67 13.20
N GLY A 439 -21.43 -29.70 13.86
CA GLY A 439 -20.80 -29.86 15.19
C GLY A 439 -19.67 -30.90 15.21
N GLY A 440 -18.91 -31.04 14.11
CA GLY A 440 -17.79 -31.97 14.03
C GLY A 440 -18.18 -33.45 14.18
N SER A 441 -19.45 -33.81 13.96
CA SER A 441 -19.97 -35.18 14.18
C SER A 441 -19.13 -36.26 13.50
N LYS A 442 -18.62 -35.98 12.30
CA LYS A 442 -17.71 -36.87 11.56
C LYS A 442 -16.38 -37.07 12.29
N VAL A 443 -15.78 -35.97 12.78
CA VAL A 443 -14.51 -35.99 13.53
C VAL A 443 -14.67 -36.77 14.84
N ILE A 444 -15.73 -36.48 15.61
CA ILE A 444 -16.02 -37.15 16.90
C ILE A 444 -16.24 -38.66 16.70
N LYS A 445 -16.96 -39.06 15.65
CA LYS A 445 -17.24 -40.47 15.37
C LYS A 445 -15.97 -41.29 15.12
N THR A 446 -15.00 -40.70 14.41
CA THR A 446 -13.73 -41.34 14.04
C THR A 446 -12.62 -41.17 15.08
N ALA A 447 -12.82 -40.31 16.10
CA ALA A 447 -11.80 -40.06 17.11
C ALA A 447 -11.52 -41.29 18.01
N PRO A 448 -10.27 -41.49 18.46
CA PRO A 448 -9.93 -42.46 19.50
C PRO A 448 -10.77 -42.26 20.76
N LYS A 449 -11.09 -43.36 21.47
CA LYS A 449 -12.00 -43.33 22.62
C LYS A 449 -11.55 -42.33 23.70
N GLU A 450 -10.24 -42.23 23.88
CA GLU A 450 -9.56 -41.40 24.88
C GLU A 450 -9.65 -39.89 24.55
N LEU A 451 -9.89 -39.53 23.28
CA LEU A 451 -9.97 -38.14 22.83
C LEU A 451 -11.40 -37.67 22.55
N LYS A 452 -12.38 -38.58 22.50
CA LYS A 452 -13.78 -38.27 22.13
C LYS A 452 -14.39 -37.17 23.00
N GLU A 453 -14.14 -37.20 24.30
CA GLU A 453 -14.67 -36.19 25.22
C GLU A 453 -14.11 -34.80 24.92
N LYS A 454 -12.81 -34.68 24.63
CA LYS A 454 -12.19 -33.41 24.26
C LYS A 454 -12.73 -32.88 22.94
N TYR A 455 -12.90 -33.75 21.94
CA TYR A 455 -13.53 -33.35 20.67
C TYR A 455 -14.97 -32.87 20.88
N GLN A 456 -15.76 -33.54 21.71
CA GLN A 456 -17.11 -33.07 22.06
C GLN A 456 -17.08 -31.68 22.70
N GLN A 457 -16.14 -31.42 23.62
CA GLN A 457 -15.99 -30.10 24.23
C GLN A 457 -15.55 -29.02 23.22
N VAL A 458 -14.71 -29.37 22.23
CA VAL A 458 -14.27 -28.44 21.18
C VAL A 458 -15.44 -28.02 20.28
N PHE A 459 -16.28 -28.96 19.88
CA PHE A 459 -17.38 -28.71 18.93
C PHE A 459 -18.73 -28.30 19.56
N ALA A 460 -18.89 -28.45 20.88
CA ALA A 460 -20.07 -27.96 21.62
C ALA A 460 -20.18 -26.44 21.59
#